data_AF-I3PCP4-F1
#
_entry.id   AF-I3PCP4-F1
#
_cell.length_a   1.000
_cell.length_b   1.000
_cell.length_c   1.000
_cell.angle_alpha   90.00
_cell.angle_beta   90.00
_cell.angle_gamma   90.00
#
_symmetry.space_group_name_H-M   'P 1'
#
loop_
_entity.id
_entity.type
_entity.pdbx_description
1 polymer ?
#
loop_
_entity_poly.entity_id
_entity_poly.type
_entity_poly.pdbx_seq_one_letter_code
_entity_poly.pdbx_strand_id
1 'polypeptide(L)'
;MKRIGDPEVFVTWNRIGAADEIAKQYESRGIPVIVAENAAWGNEFAGRQWYSLARGMHNTAGRFPVGGPERFDALKVRLEAWRAAGERVVLPQRGIGPPGVAMPRDWPAQQVGRVRAHPGTRACVPLEKDLEAASEVVTWGSGAAIKALMWGIRVESHMPAWIGEQDNTDAGRLAMFRRLAWAQWTLQEIESGEPFERLIRCDC
;
A
#
# COMPACT_ATOMS: atom_id res chain seq x y z
N MET A 1 -36.32 -3.37 -1.76
CA MET A 1 -36.50 -3.90 -0.39
C MET A 1 -35.41 -4.93 -0.16
N LYS A 2 -34.35 -4.61 0.62
CA LYS A 2 -33.26 -5.57 0.94
C LYS A 2 -33.86 -6.72 1.76
N ARG A 3 -33.58 -7.98 1.39
CA ARG A 3 -34.01 -9.12 2.20
C ARG A 3 -33.06 -9.26 3.39
N ILE A 4 -33.60 -9.68 4.55
CA ILE A 4 -32.77 -10.14 5.67
C ILE A 4 -31.88 -11.27 5.13
N GLY A 5 -30.56 -11.09 5.20
CA GLY A 5 -29.56 -12.03 4.68
C GLY A 5 -28.86 -11.63 3.38
N ASP A 6 -29.26 -10.53 2.72
CA ASP A 6 -28.48 -10.01 1.60
C ASP A 6 -27.17 -9.38 2.12
N PRO A 7 -25.99 -9.77 1.57
CA PRO A 7 -24.73 -9.20 2.01
C PRO A 7 -24.65 -7.71 1.68
N GLU A 8 -24.31 -6.89 2.68
CA GLU A 8 -24.19 -5.43 2.53
C GLU A 8 -22.80 -4.99 2.10
N VAL A 9 -21.82 -5.88 2.18
CA VAL A 9 -20.43 -5.67 1.80
C VAL A 9 -19.80 -7.02 1.46
N PHE A 10 -18.86 -7.03 0.52
CA PHE A 10 -17.96 -8.16 0.28
C PHE A 10 -16.55 -7.76 0.71
N VAL A 11 -15.91 -8.59 1.55
CA VAL A 11 -14.54 -8.38 2.00
C VAL A 11 -13.67 -9.51 1.43
N THR A 12 -12.54 -9.16 0.83
CA THR A 12 -11.64 -10.14 0.21
C THR A 12 -10.18 -9.81 0.43
N TRP A 13 -9.32 -10.83 0.44
CA TRP A 13 -7.87 -10.66 0.49
C TRP A 13 -7.31 -10.52 -0.93
N ASN A 14 -6.91 -9.31 -1.30
CA ASN A 14 -6.49 -8.94 -2.66
C ASN A 14 -7.56 -9.25 -3.74
N ARG A 15 -7.33 -8.88 -5.00
CA ARG A 15 -8.17 -9.19 -6.17
C ARG A 15 -7.39 -10.02 -7.17
N ILE A 16 -7.29 -11.32 -6.88
CA ILE A 16 -6.53 -12.30 -7.67
C ILE A 16 -7.44 -13.47 -8.05
N GLY A 17 -7.45 -13.84 -9.32
CA GLY A 17 -8.23 -14.99 -9.81
C GLY A 17 -9.72 -14.86 -9.47
N ALA A 18 -10.29 -15.92 -8.91
CA ALA A 18 -11.71 -15.98 -8.54
C ALA A 18 -12.15 -14.84 -7.60
N ALA A 19 -11.26 -14.32 -6.75
CA ALA A 19 -11.58 -13.22 -5.86
C ALA A 19 -11.95 -11.93 -6.64
N ASP A 20 -11.31 -11.68 -7.78
CA ASP A 20 -11.61 -10.54 -8.64
C ASP A 20 -12.95 -10.72 -9.38
N GLU A 21 -13.22 -11.93 -9.85
CA GLU A 21 -14.49 -12.27 -10.52
C GLU A 21 -15.68 -12.13 -9.56
N ILE A 22 -15.54 -12.62 -8.32
CA ILE A 22 -16.56 -12.46 -7.27
C ILE A 22 -16.72 -10.98 -6.93
N ALA A 23 -15.64 -10.23 -6.73
CA ALA A 23 -15.71 -8.80 -6.47
C ALA A 23 -16.52 -8.04 -7.54
N LYS A 24 -16.28 -8.33 -8.83
CA LYS A 24 -17.03 -7.74 -9.95
C LYS A 24 -18.54 -8.05 -9.89
N GLN A 25 -18.93 -9.25 -9.44
CA GLN A 25 -20.34 -9.63 -9.29
C GLN A 25 -21.03 -8.88 -8.14
N TYR A 26 -20.31 -8.56 -7.07
CA TYR A 26 -20.83 -7.75 -5.98
C TYR A 26 -20.93 -6.27 -6.40
N GLU A 27 -19.89 -5.75 -7.05
CA GLU A 27 -19.87 -4.38 -7.59
C GLU A 27 -21.01 -4.14 -8.59
N SER A 28 -21.30 -5.10 -9.48
CA SER A 28 -22.40 -4.99 -10.45
C SER A 28 -23.80 -4.95 -9.82
N ARG A 29 -23.92 -5.40 -8.56
CA ARG A 29 -25.14 -5.33 -7.74
C ARG A 29 -25.19 -4.08 -6.86
N GLY A 30 -24.21 -3.18 -6.98
CA GLY A 30 -24.09 -1.99 -6.13
C GLY A 30 -23.65 -2.31 -4.69
N ILE A 31 -23.13 -3.51 -4.44
CA ILE A 31 -22.64 -3.90 -3.12
C ILE A 31 -21.16 -3.50 -3.01
N PRO A 32 -20.74 -2.74 -1.98
CA PRO A 32 -19.35 -2.33 -1.82
C PRO A 32 -18.42 -3.53 -1.63
N VAL A 33 -17.25 -3.46 -2.27
CA VAL A 33 -16.15 -4.42 -2.08
C VAL A 33 -15.02 -3.75 -1.32
N ILE A 34 -14.62 -4.36 -0.20
CA ILE A 34 -13.46 -3.96 0.59
C ILE A 34 -12.35 -4.98 0.34
N VAL A 35 -11.18 -4.49 -0.05
CA VAL A 35 -9.99 -5.28 -0.30
C VAL A 35 -9.03 -5.11 0.88
N ALA A 36 -8.71 -6.22 1.52
CA ALA A 36 -7.68 -6.32 2.54
C ALA A 36 -6.35 -6.80 1.96
N GLU A 37 -5.25 -6.31 2.52
CA GLU A 37 -3.90 -6.73 2.18
C GLU A 37 -2.94 -6.45 3.35
N ASN A 38 -1.72 -6.97 3.28
CA ASN A 38 -0.60 -6.54 4.11
C ASN A 38 -0.47 -4.99 4.10
N ALA A 39 -0.10 -4.44 5.25
CA ALA A 39 0.12 -3.02 5.39
C ALA A 39 1.28 -2.53 4.52
N ALA A 40 1.14 -1.35 3.93
CA ALA A 40 2.12 -0.81 2.98
C ALA A 40 3.48 -0.53 3.66
N TRP A 41 3.47 -0.16 4.95
CA TRP A 41 4.67 0.00 5.77
C TRP A 41 5.08 -1.29 6.53
N GLY A 42 4.42 -2.42 6.27
CA GLY A 42 4.66 -3.72 6.90
C GLY A 42 3.77 -3.97 8.12
N ASN A 43 3.39 -5.24 8.32
CA ASN A 43 2.36 -5.60 9.29
C ASN A 43 2.78 -5.40 10.75
N GLU A 44 4.06 -5.31 11.08
CA GLU A 44 4.54 -5.16 12.46
C GLU A 44 5.01 -3.73 12.79
N PHE A 45 4.59 -2.76 11.95
CA PHE A 45 5.06 -1.39 12.07
C PHE A 45 4.70 -0.75 13.42
N ALA A 46 5.63 0.02 13.99
CA ALA A 46 5.45 0.70 15.27
C ALA A 46 4.96 -0.21 16.43
N GLY A 47 5.38 -1.49 16.43
CA GLY A 47 5.06 -2.44 17.49
C GLY A 47 3.58 -2.87 17.52
N ARG A 48 2.86 -2.71 16.41
CA ARG A 48 1.45 -3.10 16.27
C ARG A 48 1.25 -3.98 15.06
N GLN A 49 0.14 -4.71 15.04
CA GLN A 49 -0.28 -5.50 13.88
C GLN A 49 -1.16 -4.66 12.96
N TRP A 50 -0.74 -4.48 11.70
CA TRP A 50 -1.40 -3.63 10.71
C TRP A 50 -1.81 -4.38 9.45
N TYR A 51 -2.89 -3.91 8.84
CA TYR A 51 -3.37 -4.30 7.52
C TYR A 51 -3.80 -3.08 6.73
N SER A 52 -3.78 -3.18 5.41
CA SER A 52 -4.39 -2.16 4.56
C SER A 52 -5.81 -2.54 4.19
N LEU A 53 -6.74 -1.58 4.25
CA LEU A 53 -8.12 -1.74 3.79
C LEU A 53 -8.48 -0.59 2.85
N ALA A 54 -9.04 -0.93 1.69
CA ALA A 54 -9.56 0.03 0.73
C ALA A 54 -10.76 -0.53 -0.04
N ARG A 55 -11.65 0.34 -0.50
CA ARG A 55 -12.76 0.00 -1.39
C ARG A 55 -12.25 -0.20 -2.82
N GLY A 56 -12.63 -1.29 -3.46
CA GLY A 56 -12.34 -1.59 -4.86
C GLY A 56 -10.95 -2.19 -5.13
N MET A 57 -9.85 -1.64 -4.59
CA MET A 57 -8.49 -2.13 -4.90
C MET A 57 -7.42 -1.86 -3.82
N HIS A 58 -6.46 -2.79 -3.69
CA HIS A 58 -5.27 -2.68 -2.83
C HIS A 58 -4.16 -1.76 -3.39
N ASN A 59 -3.03 -1.61 -2.66
CA ASN A 59 -2.00 -0.55 -2.86
C ASN A 59 -2.61 0.86 -3.00
N THR A 60 -3.84 0.95 -2.49
CA THR A 60 -4.85 1.99 -2.64
C THR A 60 -4.93 2.66 -4.01
N ALA A 61 -4.86 1.84 -5.07
CA ALA A 61 -5.52 2.21 -6.31
C ALA A 61 -7.06 2.31 -6.12
N GLY A 62 -7.57 1.82 -4.98
CA GLY A 62 -8.95 1.96 -4.54
C GLY A 62 -9.21 3.21 -3.70
N ARG A 63 -10.39 3.27 -3.07
CA ARG A 63 -10.84 4.41 -2.27
C ARG A 63 -10.77 4.09 -0.78
N PHE A 64 -10.37 5.06 0.02
CA PHE A 64 -10.26 4.92 1.47
C PHE A 64 -10.58 6.25 2.12
N PRO A 65 -11.04 6.27 3.38
CA PRO A 65 -11.27 7.53 4.08
C PRO A 65 -9.97 8.33 4.12
N VAL A 66 -10.06 9.66 4.02
CA VAL A 66 -8.93 10.55 4.28
C VAL A 66 -9.37 11.50 5.37
N GLY A 67 -8.74 11.40 6.53
CA GLY A 67 -8.95 12.30 7.66
C GLY A 67 -7.77 13.25 7.86
N GLY A 68 -7.61 13.76 9.07
CA GLY A 68 -6.55 14.70 9.40
C GLY A 68 -5.19 14.06 9.66
N PRO A 69 -4.17 14.87 10.00
CA PRO A 69 -2.80 14.40 10.23
C PRO A 69 -2.64 13.52 11.47
N GLU A 70 -3.59 13.57 12.41
CA GLU A 70 -3.53 12.97 13.74
C GLU A 70 -3.16 11.49 13.73
N ARG A 71 -3.64 10.74 12.72
CA ARG A 71 -3.43 9.29 12.65
C ARG A 71 -1.96 8.94 12.45
N PHE A 72 -1.26 9.64 11.55
CA PHE A 72 0.17 9.43 11.34
C PHE A 72 1.00 10.08 12.45
N ASP A 73 0.65 11.32 12.83
CA ASP A 73 1.41 12.09 13.82
C ASP A 73 1.42 11.40 15.20
N ALA A 74 0.33 10.71 15.57
CA ALA A 74 0.26 9.94 16.82
C ALA A 74 1.23 8.74 16.86
N LEU A 75 1.71 8.25 15.71
CA LEU A 75 2.71 7.19 15.64
C LEU A 75 4.10 7.66 16.04
N LYS A 76 4.35 8.98 16.03
CA LYS A 76 5.64 9.61 16.37
C LYS A 76 6.81 9.02 15.59
N VAL A 77 6.54 8.62 14.34
CA VAL A 77 7.56 8.07 13.44
C VAL A 77 8.46 9.21 12.97
N ARG A 78 9.76 9.04 13.15
CA ARG A 78 10.75 9.95 12.60
C ARG A 78 10.97 9.64 11.11
N LEU A 79 10.86 10.66 10.27
CA LEU A 79 11.30 10.59 8.88
C LEU A 79 12.76 11.04 8.83
N GLU A 80 13.65 10.19 8.32
CA GLU A 80 15.08 10.51 8.25
C GLU A 80 15.38 11.56 7.17
N ALA A 81 16.50 12.26 7.35
CA ALA A 81 17.00 13.21 6.38
C ALA A 81 17.29 12.53 5.03
N TRP A 82 17.07 13.25 3.94
CA TRP A 82 17.35 12.73 2.60
C TRP A 82 18.83 12.38 2.44
N ARG A 83 19.09 11.20 1.86
CA ARG A 83 20.44 10.74 1.54
C ARG A 83 20.94 11.45 0.28
N ALA A 84 22.12 12.05 0.37
CA ALA A 84 22.69 12.84 -0.73
C ALA A 84 23.33 12.00 -1.84
N ALA A 85 23.81 10.79 -1.52
CA ALA A 85 24.51 9.90 -2.44
C ALA A 85 24.34 8.43 -2.05
N GLY A 86 24.46 7.55 -3.02
CA GLY A 86 24.23 6.11 -2.85
C GLY A 86 23.88 5.45 -4.18
N GLU A 87 23.61 4.14 -4.13
CA GLU A 87 23.15 3.41 -5.31
C GLU A 87 21.65 3.63 -5.58
N ARG A 88 21.25 3.32 -6.82
CA ARG A 88 19.85 3.21 -7.25
C ARG A 88 19.43 1.74 -7.24
N VAL A 89 18.39 1.42 -6.48
CA VAL A 89 17.88 0.05 -6.33
C VAL A 89 16.49 -0.10 -6.92
N VAL A 90 16.29 -1.11 -7.76
CA VAL A 90 15.00 -1.44 -8.35
C VAL A 90 14.26 -2.40 -7.43
N LEU A 91 13.05 -2.03 -7.02
CA LEU A 91 12.17 -2.77 -6.11
C LEU A 91 10.94 -3.33 -6.86
N PRO A 92 11.09 -4.46 -7.57
CA PRO A 92 9.99 -5.13 -8.26
C PRO A 92 8.96 -5.74 -7.28
N GLN A 93 7.77 -6.01 -7.80
CA GLN A 93 6.69 -6.72 -7.12
C GLN A 93 6.37 -8.04 -7.83
N ARG A 94 5.46 -8.83 -7.25
CA ARG A 94 5.05 -10.14 -7.81
C ARG A 94 4.19 -10.04 -9.08
N GLY A 95 3.83 -8.83 -9.54
CA GLY A 95 2.96 -8.63 -10.72
C GLY A 95 1.51 -9.08 -10.48
N ILE A 96 0.98 -8.82 -9.28
CA ILE A 96 -0.35 -9.28 -8.85
C ILE A 96 -1.38 -8.18 -9.07
N GLY A 97 -2.56 -8.55 -9.56
CA GLY A 97 -3.71 -7.67 -9.76
C GLY A 97 -4.13 -7.53 -11.23
N PRO A 98 -5.15 -6.71 -11.52
CA PRO A 98 -5.56 -6.41 -12.88
C PRO A 98 -4.55 -5.51 -13.63
N PRO A 99 -4.69 -5.33 -14.95
CA PRO A 99 -3.89 -4.38 -15.72
C PRO A 99 -3.88 -2.97 -15.08
N GLY A 100 -2.73 -2.30 -15.09
CA GLY A 100 -2.53 -1.00 -14.44
C GLY A 100 -2.22 -1.08 -12.94
N VAL A 101 -2.61 -2.17 -12.26
CA VAL A 101 -2.24 -2.44 -10.87
C VAL A 101 -1.08 -3.43 -10.82
N ALA A 102 -1.17 -4.51 -11.59
CA ALA A 102 -0.09 -5.47 -11.74
C ALA A 102 1.10 -4.84 -12.47
N MET A 103 2.28 -4.99 -11.88
CA MET A 103 3.55 -4.66 -12.52
C MET A 103 3.72 -5.47 -13.84
N PRO A 104 4.02 -4.82 -14.97
CA PRO A 104 4.36 -5.51 -16.22
C PRO A 104 5.57 -6.44 -16.04
N ARG A 105 5.58 -7.58 -16.72
CA ARG A 105 6.59 -8.64 -16.52
C ARG A 105 8.01 -8.21 -16.88
N ASP A 106 8.13 -7.39 -17.92
CA ASP A 106 9.38 -6.85 -18.46
C ASP A 106 9.83 -5.56 -17.77
N TRP A 107 8.96 -4.93 -16.96
CA TRP A 107 9.25 -3.68 -16.27
C TRP A 107 10.59 -3.67 -15.51
N PRO A 108 10.95 -4.69 -14.70
CA PRO A 108 12.22 -4.66 -13.96
C PRO A 108 13.45 -4.60 -14.86
N ALA A 109 13.40 -5.27 -16.02
CA ALA A 109 14.52 -5.33 -16.97
C ALA A 109 14.71 -4.01 -17.73
N GLN A 110 13.72 -3.11 -17.71
CA GLN A 110 13.77 -1.80 -18.32
C GLN A 110 14.35 -0.72 -17.38
N GLN A 111 14.54 -1.04 -16.10
CA GLN A 111 15.01 -0.08 -15.10
C GLN A 111 16.53 -0.08 -14.97
N VAL A 112 17.09 1.09 -14.67
CA VAL A 112 18.52 1.25 -14.35
C VAL A 112 18.73 1.15 -12.84
N GLY A 113 19.60 0.23 -12.41
CA GLY A 113 19.98 0.05 -11.01
C GLY A 113 20.13 -1.41 -10.60
N ARG A 114 20.53 -1.65 -9.34
CA ARG A 114 20.60 -3.01 -8.79
C ARG A 114 19.19 -3.53 -8.54
N VAL A 115 18.85 -4.69 -9.10
CA VAL A 115 17.54 -5.30 -8.88
C VAL A 115 17.53 -6.10 -7.58
N ARG A 116 16.69 -5.68 -6.61
CA ARG A 116 16.41 -6.47 -5.41
C ARG A 116 15.19 -7.35 -5.66
N ALA A 117 15.40 -8.62 -5.99
CA ALA A 117 14.30 -9.55 -6.27
C ALA A 117 13.28 -9.61 -5.12
N HIS A 118 12.00 -9.68 -5.45
CA HIS A 118 10.94 -9.80 -4.45
C HIS A 118 11.06 -11.14 -3.71
N PRO A 119 11.16 -11.14 -2.36
CA PRO A 119 11.48 -12.37 -1.62
C PRO A 119 10.35 -13.39 -1.62
N GLY A 120 9.09 -12.91 -1.74
CA GLY A 120 7.92 -13.76 -1.56
C GLY A 120 7.87 -14.25 -0.13
N THR A 121 7.83 -15.56 0.07
CA THR A 121 7.88 -16.21 1.40
C THR A 121 9.28 -16.72 1.76
N ARG A 122 10.30 -16.46 0.92
CA ARG A 122 11.66 -16.96 1.14
C ARG A 122 12.44 -16.06 2.10
N ALA A 123 13.33 -16.66 2.88
CA ALA A 123 14.32 -15.93 3.63
C ALA A 123 15.15 -15.04 2.68
N CYS A 124 15.39 -13.80 3.09
CA CYS A 124 16.15 -12.83 2.31
C CYS A 124 16.88 -11.86 3.24
N VAL A 125 17.83 -11.10 2.69
CA VAL A 125 18.45 -10.00 3.41
C VAL A 125 17.37 -9.01 3.87
N PRO A 126 17.31 -8.64 5.16
CA PRO A 126 16.37 -7.65 5.66
C PRO A 126 16.43 -6.37 4.82
N LEU A 127 15.27 -5.78 4.54
CA LEU A 127 15.17 -4.64 3.62
C LEU A 127 16.06 -3.46 4.03
N GLU A 128 16.11 -3.16 5.33
CA GLU A 128 16.95 -2.08 5.88
C GLU A 128 18.42 -2.27 5.55
N LYS A 129 18.93 -3.48 5.77
CA LYS A 129 20.32 -3.85 5.45
C LYS A 129 20.56 -3.84 3.93
N ASP A 130 19.61 -4.34 3.14
CA ASP A 130 19.76 -4.37 1.68
C ASP A 130 19.74 -2.98 1.05
N LEU A 131 19.13 -1.99 1.72
CA LEU A 131 19.04 -0.60 1.27
C LEU A 131 19.99 0.34 2.03
N GLU A 132 20.96 -0.18 2.78
CA GLU A 132 21.89 0.64 3.56
C GLU A 132 22.67 1.64 2.69
N ALA A 133 23.13 1.22 1.51
CA ALA A 133 23.88 2.06 0.57
C ALA A 133 23.01 2.81 -0.46
N ALA A 134 21.68 2.65 -0.42
CA ALA A 134 20.79 3.25 -1.42
C ALA A 134 20.50 4.73 -1.11
N SER A 135 20.55 5.59 -2.13
CA SER A 135 19.99 6.97 -2.05
C SER A 135 18.72 7.12 -2.86
N GLU A 136 18.44 6.17 -3.75
CA GLU A 136 17.28 6.18 -4.61
C GLU A 136 16.74 4.77 -4.83
N VAL A 137 15.42 4.64 -4.89
CA VAL A 137 14.75 3.42 -5.32
C VAL A 137 13.76 3.70 -6.43
N VAL A 138 13.64 2.75 -7.34
CA VAL A 138 12.63 2.72 -8.40
C VAL A 138 11.67 1.60 -8.11
N THR A 139 10.37 1.87 -8.18
CA THR A 139 9.36 0.83 -7.92
C THR A 139 8.21 0.93 -8.91
N TRP A 140 7.49 -0.18 -9.08
CA TRP A 140 6.12 -0.10 -9.58
C TRP A 140 5.26 0.52 -8.48
N GLY A 141 4.92 -0.22 -7.42
CA GLY A 141 4.22 0.30 -6.25
C GLY A 141 4.48 -0.50 -4.97
N SER A 142 5.73 -0.86 -4.69
CA SER A 142 6.11 -1.74 -3.58
C SER A 142 6.01 -1.06 -2.21
N GLY A 143 5.47 -1.76 -1.21
CA GLY A 143 5.54 -1.33 0.19
C GLY A 143 6.98 -1.17 0.72
N ALA A 144 7.96 -1.84 0.10
CA ALA A 144 9.37 -1.60 0.40
C ALA A 144 9.82 -0.15 0.10
N ALA A 145 9.23 0.48 -0.92
CA ALA A 145 9.52 1.87 -1.25
C ALA A 145 8.87 2.86 -0.24
N ILE A 146 7.75 2.49 0.38
CA ILE A 146 7.18 3.27 1.50
C ILE A 146 8.16 3.31 2.66
N LYS A 147 8.80 2.18 3.00
CA LYS A 147 9.85 2.16 4.02
C LYS A 147 11.08 2.98 3.61
N ALA A 148 11.47 2.91 2.34
CA ALA A 148 12.57 3.70 1.80
C ALA A 148 12.34 5.23 2.00
N LEU A 149 11.11 5.71 1.77
CA LEU A 149 10.75 7.10 2.06
C LEU A 149 10.95 7.48 3.54
N MET A 150 10.61 6.58 4.48
CA MET A 150 10.84 6.81 5.91
C MET A 150 12.34 6.97 6.22
N TRP A 151 13.20 6.23 5.52
CA TRP A 151 14.66 6.23 5.70
C TRP A 151 15.40 7.31 4.90
N GLY A 152 14.68 8.27 4.30
CA GLY A 152 15.29 9.35 3.55
C GLY A 152 15.85 8.93 2.19
N ILE A 153 15.34 7.85 1.61
CA ILE A 153 15.72 7.38 0.27
C ILE A 153 14.69 7.92 -0.72
N ARG A 154 15.16 8.55 -1.81
CA ARG A 154 14.27 9.09 -2.86
C ARG A 154 13.54 7.94 -3.54
N VAL A 155 12.28 8.16 -3.91
CA VAL A 155 11.46 7.16 -4.59
C VAL A 155 10.91 7.70 -5.89
N GLU A 156 11.11 6.90 -6.93
CA GLU A 156 10.43 7.00 -8.22
C GLU A 156 9.47 5.82 -8.36
N SER A 157 8.21 6.11 -8.69
CA SER A 157 7.17 5.10 -8.88
C SER A 157 6.61 5.18 -10.30
N HIS A 158 6.42 4.01 -10.91
CA HIS A 158 5.81 3.86 -12.23
C HIS A 158 4.38 3.30 -12.16
N MET A 159 3.84 3.02 -10.97
CA MET A 159 2.44 2.59 -10.81
C MET A 159 1.52 3.82 -10.87
N PRO A 160 0.53 3.84 -11.78
CA PRO A 160 -0.47 4.89 -11.81
C PRO A 160 -1.24 5.00 -10.49
N ALA A 161 -1.42 6.23 -9.99
CA ALA A 161 -2.16 6.54 -8.76
C ALA A 161 -1.70 5.73 -7.54
N TRP A 162 -0.40 5.49 -7.43
CA TRP A 162 0.19 4.77 -6.30
C TRP A 162 -0.06 5.49 -4.98
N ILE A 163 -0.33 4.75 -3.90
CA ILE A 163 -0.54 5.36 -2.58
C ILE A 163 0.65 6.20 -2.10
N GLY A 164 1.85 5.78 -2.48
CA GLY A 164 3.10 6.42 -2.12
C GLY A 164 3.48 7.60 -3.00
N GLU A 165 2.60 8.04 -3.91
CA GLU A 165 2.86 9.19 -4.79
C GLU A 165 3.16 10.46 -4.00
N GLN A 166 4.28 11.09 -4.32
CA GLN A 166 4.89 12.22 -3.62
C GLN A 166 6.02 12.81 -4.47
N ASP A 167 6.54 13.99 -4.10
CA ASP A 167 7.46 14.80 -4.92
C ASP A 167 8.93 14.81 -4.44
N ASN A 168 9.30 13.92 -3.51
CA ASN A 168 10.60 13.85 -2.83
C ASN A 168 10.99 15.14 -2.09
N THR A 169 10.02 15.95 -1.66
CA THR A 169 10.20 17.01 -0.68
C THR A 169 9.79 16.54 0.71
N ASP A 170 10.27 17.20 1.77
CA ASP A 170 9.83 16.88 3.13
C ASP A 170 8.32 17.07 3.30
N ALA A 171 7.76 18.12 2.69
CA ALA A 171 6.34 18.42 2.75
C ALA A 171 5.50 17.37 2.01
N GLY A 172 5.87 17.02 0.78
CA GLY A 172 5.16 16.01 -0.01
C GLY A 172 5.26 14.61 0.60
N ARG A 173 6.44 14.22 1.07
CA ARG A 173 6.64 12.96 1.81
C ARG A 173 5.77 12.89 3.05
N LEU A 174 5.74 13.95 3.88
CA LEU A 174 4.92 13.99 5.09
C LEU A 174 3.42 13.97 4.78
N ALA A 175 2.97 14.73 3.78
CA ALA A 175 1.59 14.74 3.33
C ALA A 175 1.13 13.36 2.85
N MET A 176 1.98 12.67 2.07
CA MET A 176 1.72 11.30 1.64
C MET A 176 1.57 10.35 2.83
N PHE A 177 2.46 10.38 3.82
CA PHE A 177 2.37 9.51 4.99
C PHE A 177 1.09 9.75 5.82
N ARG A 178 0.71 11.02 6.00
CA ARG A 178 -0.54 11.41 6.69
C ARG A 178 -1.77 10.89 5.96
N ARG A 179 -1.80 10.97 4.63
CA ARG A 179 -2.86 10.36 3.80
C ARG A 179 -2.83 8.83 3.90
N LEU A 180 -1.67 8.22 3.70
CA LEU A 180 -1.47 6.77 3.72
C LEU A 180 -1.98 6.14 5.00
N ALA A 181 -1.77 6.79 6.15
CA ALA A 181 -2.19 6.26 7.44
C ALA A 181 -3.68 5.91 7.51
N TRP A 182 -4.55 6.61 6.78
CA TRP A 182 -5.99 6.32 6.75
C TRP A 182 -6.40 5.10 5.91
N ALA A 183 -5.45 4.54 5.16
CA ALA A 183 -5.60 3.25 4.52
C ALA A 183 -5.03 2.09 5.34
N GLN A 184 -4.35 2.38 6.46
CA GLN A 184 -3.69 1.40 7.32
C GLN A 184 -4.44 1.29 8.64
N TRP A 185 -4.86 0.08 8.99
CA TRP A 185 -5.69 -0.21 10.15
C TRP A 185 -4.98 -1.23 11.03
N THR A 186 -4.97 -0.97 12.33
CA THR A 186 -4.51 -1.96 13.30
C THR A 186 -5.51 -3.11 13.38
N LEU A 187 -5.04 -4.30 13.78
CA LEU A 187 -5.93 -5.44 13.99
C LEU A 187 -7.04 -5.12 15.00
N GLN A 188 -6.72 -4.38 16.06
CA GLN A 188 -7.70 -3.94 17.07
C GLN A 188 -8.82 -3.08 16.47
N GLU A 189 -8.48 -2.14 15.57
CA GLU A 189 -9.49 -1.33 14.89
C GLU A 189 -10.36 -2.19 13.98
N ILE A 190 -9.77 -3.16 13.28
CA ILE A 190 -10.51 -4.10 12.43
C ILE A 190 -11.48 -4.94 13.25
N GLU A 191 -11.06 -5.46 14.40
CA GLU A 191 -11.91 -6.22 15.34
C GLU A 191 -13.08 -5.39 15.85
N SER A 192 -12.89 -4.07 16.05
CA SER A 192 -13.96 -3.17 16.48
C SER A 192 -15.03 -2.90 15.42
N GLY A 193 -14.75 -3.19 14.15
CA GLY A 193 -15.65 -2.89 13.04
C GLY A 193 -15.50 -1.48 12.44
N GLU A 194 -14.79 -0.56 13.12
CA GLU A 194 -14.60 0.84 12.68
C GLU A 194 -14.23 1.01 11.20
N PRO A 195 -13.19 0.33 10.65
CA PRO A 195 -12.82 0.53 9.25
C PRO A 195 -13.93 0.12 8.28
N PHE A 196 -14.70 -0.92 8.60
CA PHE A 196 -15.79 -1.38 7.75
C PHE A 196 -16.92 -0.36 7.72
N GLU A 197 -17.31 0.18 8.89
CA GLU A 197 -18.30 1.25 8.95
C GLU A 197 -17.90 2.46 8.10
N ARG A 198 -16.63 2.88 8.22
CA ARG A 198 -16.10 4.01 7.44
C ARG A 198 -16.06 3.73 5.95
N LEU A 199 -15.60 2.54 5.54
CA LEU A 199 -15.44 2.19 4.12
C LEU A 199 -16.78 1.91 3.41
N ILE A 200 -17.78 1.41 4.13
CA ILE A 200 -19.14 1.24 3.62
C ILE A 200 -19.82 2.59 3.42
N ARG A 201 -19.64 3.52 4.37
CA ARG A 201 -20.24 4.87 4.33
C ARG A 201 -19.45 5.89 3.51
N CYS A 202 -18.25 5.55 3.04
CA CYS A 202 -17.50 6.42 2.13
C CYS A 202 -18.27 6.58 0.81
N ASP A 203 -19.08 7.64 0.75
CA ASP A 203 -19.46 8.29 -0.50
C ASP A 203 -18.23 9.02 -1.02
N CYS A 204 -17.77 8.64 -2.20
CA CYS A 204 -16.59 9.22 -2.84
C CYS A 204 -17.02 9.84 -4.16
#